data_AF-A0A6A6XN36-F1
#
_entry.id   AF-A0A6A6XN36-F1
#
_cell.length_a   1.000
_cell.length_b   1.000
_cell.length_c   1.000
_cell.angle_alpha   90.00
_cell.angle_beta   90.00
_cell.angle_gamma   90.00
#
_symmetry.space_group_name_H-M   'P 1'
#
loop_
_entity.id
_entity.type
_entity.pdbx_description
1 polymer ?
#
loop_
_entity_poly.entity_id
_entity_poly.type
_entity_poly.pdbx_seq_one_letter_code
_entity_poly.pdbx_strand_id
1 'polypeptide(L)'
;MPFPSLTASLTAALVLFHQTGVASPILHEKRTTLAPRKAVNFVDCTKNEKDKLEKGFADAATLGIYAYSNMKTDSKPWEHYFRTGDGKDTDYDKARSVWSMVESNNDPTNAPYTFSVRCGKKTDKSCKSGKSVGVTDSKPQDGNTLREMLICPLFFKDDSKETTHNLDFRKFEKPKRGQDNSWCAPGNNFIWYEVAGHTLLHEMTHLNAFGEAAGVPEHKDSKEGFMTHGTDDVGGLGNSYPVAARKLAEIWQKGQEEEGTLKPYQNAENLAGAALEWYMMDNCAKSGNPISEIPL
;
A
#
# COMPACT_ATOMS: atom_id res chain seq x y z
N MET A 1 -53.47 -20.27 74.16
CA MET A 1 -53.47 -21.47 73.28
C MET A 1 -53.06 -21.01 71.88
N PRO A 2 -52.29 -21.80 71.11
CA PRO A 2 -50.91 -21.45 70.75
C PRO A 2 -50.64 -21.15 69.25
N PHE A 3 -49.44 -20.58 69.01
CA PHE A 3 -48.57 -20.37 67.81
C PHE A 3 -48.72 -21.33 66.60
N PRO A 4 -48.14 -21.08 65.39
CA PRO A 4 -46.92 -20.28 65.07
C PRO A 4 -46.99 -19.38 63.80
N SER A 5 -46.25 -18.27 63.72
CA SER A 5 -44.87 -18.06 63.20
C SER A 5 -44.52 -18.71 61.85
N LEU A 6 -44.31 -17.90 60.81
CA LEU A 6 -43.59 -18.26 59.59
C LEU A 6 -42.62 -17.12 59.24
N THR A 7 -41.37 -17.30 59.64
CA THR A 7 -40.21 -16.54 59.18
C THR A 7 -39.75 -17.12 57.84
N ALA A 8 -39.83 -16.34 56.77
CA ALA A 8 -39.24 -16.69 55.49
C ALA A 8 -37.78 -16.21 55.44
N SER A 9 -36.84 -17.16 55.55
CA SER A 9 -35.42 -16.93 55.27
C SER A 9 -35.19 -16.85 53.76
N LEU A 10 -34.78 -15.69 53.25
CA LEU A 10 -34.14 -15.58 51.94
C LEU A 10 -32.72 -16.14 52.03
N THR A 11 -32.50 -17.30 51.42
CA THR A 11 -31.17 -17.86 51.17
C THR A 11 -30.67 -17.31 49.83
N ALA A 12 -29.67 -16.43 49.88
CA ALA A 12 -28.94 -16.00 48.69
C ALA A 12 -28.02 -17.15 48.24
N ALA A 13 -28.36 -17.80 47.12
CA ALA A 13 -27.45 -18.73 46.46
C ALA A 13 -26.45 -17.93 45.62
N LEU A 14 -25.22 -17.81 46.13
CA LEU A 14 -24.09 -17.24 45.42
C LEU A 14 -23.60 -18.26 44.36
N VAL A 15 -23.98 -18.08 43.10
CA VAL A 15 -23.44 -18.89 41.99
C VAL A 15 -22.08 -18.32 41.59
N LEU A 16 -21.02 -18.90 42.14
CA LEU A 16 -19.64 -18.68 41.68
C LEU A 16 -19.42 -19.41 40.35
N PHE A 17 -19.65 -18.72 39.23
CA PHE A 17 -19.12 -19.15 37.94
C PHE A 17 -17.60 -19.02 37.95
N HIS A 18 -16.91 -20.13 38.20
CA HIS A 18 -15.50 -20.27 37.84
C HIS A 18 -15.41 -20.33 36.31
N GLN A 19 -15.15 -19.19 35.68
CA GLN A 19 -14.66 -19.18 34.31
C GLN A 19 -13.19 -19.63 34.33
N THR A 20 -12.97 -20.93 34.14
CA THR A 20 -11.69 -21.43 33.66
C THR A 20 -11.50 -20.92 32.23
N GLY A 21 -10.86 -19.76 32.10
CA GLY A 21 -10.39 -19.24 30.83
C GLY A 21 -9.31 -20.16 30.28
N VAL A 22 -9.73 -21.16 29.51
CA VAL A 22 -8.82 -21.90 28.64
C VAL A 22 -8.45 -20.90 27.54
N ALA A 23 -7.23 -20.36 27.62
CA ALA A 23 -6.64 -19.59 26.54
C ALA A 23 -6.55 -20.52 25.32
N SER A 24 -7.56 -20.44 24.44
CA SER A 24 -7.46 -21.03 23.12
C SER A 24 -6.23 -20.42 22.45
N PRO A 25 -5.30 -21.22 21.91
CA PRO A 25 -4.27 -20.67 21.05
C PRO A 25 -5.00 -19.96 19.91
N ILE A 26 -4.71 -18.66 19.75
CA ILE A 26 -5.06 -17.92 18.56
C ILE A 26 -4.35 -18.66 17.43
N LEU A 27 -5.06 -19.56 16.76
CA LEU A 27 -4.66 -20.06 15.46
C LEU A 27 -4.52 -18.80 14.62
N HIS A 28 -3.29 -18.45 14.27
CA HIS A 28 -3.04 -17.62 13.10
C HIS A 28 -3.82 -18.27 11.96
N GLU A 29 -4.98 -17.70 11.62
CA GLU A 29 -5.62 -17.97 10.35
C GLU A 29 -4.52 -17.86 9.31
N LYS A 30 -4.28 -18.97 8.60
CA LYS A 30 -3.54 -18.95 7.35
C LYS A 30 -4.15 -17.79 6.57
N ARG A 31 -3.43 -16.67 6.45
CA ARG A 31 -3.71 -15.67 5.41
C ARG A 31 -3.85 -16.48 4.15
N THR A 32 -5.07 -16.59 3.63
CA THR A 32 -5.33 -17.15 2.33
C THR A 32 -4.34 -16.44 1.42
N THR A 33 -3.37 -17.16 0.88
CA THR A 33 -2.48 -16.64 -0.15
C THR A 33 -3.41 -16.26 -1.29
N LEU A 34 -3.79 -14.99 -1.31
CA LEU A 34 -4.65 -14.42 -2.31
C LEU A 34 -3.99 -14.71 -3.65
N ALA A 35 -4.68 -15.49 -4.46
CA ALA A 35 -4.14 -16.02 -5.70
C ALA A 35 -3.74 -14.85 -6.63
N PRO A 36 -2.67 -15.01 -7.43
CA PRO A 36 -2.24 -13.98 -8.37
C PRO A 36 -3.36 -13.64 -9.37
N ARG A 37 -3.50 -12.35 -9.68
CA ARG A 37 -4.51 -11.81 -10.59
C ARG A 37 -4.37 -12.43 -12.00
N LYS A 38 -5.38 -13.19 -12.44
CA LYS A 38 -5.48 -13.70 -13.82
C LYS A 38 -5.92 -12.65 -14.85
N ALA A 39 -6.45 -11.51 -14.40
CA ALA A 39 -7.13 -10.52 -15.25
C ALA A 39 -6.20 -9.43 -15.84
N VAL A 40 -4.88 -9.53 -15.66
CA VAL A 40 -3.94 -8.60 -16.29
C VAL A 40 -3.69 -9.05 -17.73
N ASN A 41 -4.07 -8.22 -18.70
CA ASN A 41 -3.66 -8.46 -20.08
C ASN A 41 -2.21 -8.00 -20.27
N PHE A 42 -1.27 -8.95 -20.24
CA PHE A 42 0.14 -8.68 -20.51
C PHE A 42 0.44 -8.63 -22.01
N VAL A 43 0.80 -7.44 -22.49
CA VAL A 43 1.14 -7.15 -23.88
C VAL A 43 2.66 -7.01 -24.02
N ASP A 44 3.23 -7.58 -25.08
CA ASP A 44 4.67 -7.49 -25.41
C ASP A 44 5.66 -7.96 -24.32
N CYS A 45 5.19 -8.70 -23.31
CA CYS A 45 6.02 -9.24 -22.25
C CYS A 45 6.54 -10.65 -22.58
N THR A 46 7.82 -10.88 -22.34
CA THR A 46 8.43 -12.21 -22.27
C THR A 46 7.91 -12.99 -21.05
N LYS A 47 8.11 -14.30 -21.02
CA LYS A 47 7.71 -15.13 -19.87
C LYS A 47 8.33 -14.63 -18.55
N ASN A 48 9.62 -14.32 -18.54
CA ASN A 48 10.30 -13.87 -17.32
C ASN A 48 9.78 -12.52 -16.83
N GLU A 49 9.47 -11.59 -17.75
CA GLU A 49 8.86 -10.31 -17.40
C GLU A 49 7.45 -10.51 -16.81
N LYS A 50 6.65 -11.40 -17.39
CA LYS A 50 5.33 -11.77 -16.84
C LYS A 50 5.46 -12.37 -15.44
N ASP A 51 6.37 -13.33 -15.24
CA ASP A 51 6.59 -13.95 -13.93
C ASP A 51 6.99 -12.89 -12.86
N LYS A 52 7.86 -11.93 -13.21
CA LYS A 52 8.23 -10.82 -12.31
C LYS A 52 7.05 -9.88 -12.05
N LEU A 53 6.26 -9.53 -13.07
CA LEU A 53 5.08 -8.67 -12.92
C LEU A 53 3.99 -9.32 -12.09
N GLU A 54 3.69 -10.60 -12.30
CA GLU A 54 2.70 -11.34 -11.51
C GLU A 54 3.08 -11.36 -10.04
N LYS A 55 4.37 -11.61 -9.74
CA LYS A 55 4.88 -11.52 -8.37
C LYS A 55 4.79 -10.10 -7.81
N GLY A 56 5.19 -9.09 -8.59
CA GLY A 56 5.09 -7.70 -8.19
C GLY A 56 3.65 -7.25 -7.92
N PHE A 57 2.67 -7.65 -8.74
CA PHE A 57 1.26 -7.34 -8.49
C PHE A 57 0.71 -8.06 -7.26
N ALA A 58 1.15 -9.30 -6.98
CA ALA A 58 0.81 -9.99 -5.75
C ALA A 58 1.39 -9.28 -4.51
N ASP A 59 2.61 -8.75 -4.62
CA ASP A 59 3.22 -7.95 -3.56
C ASP A 59 2.48 -6.60 -3.39
N ALA A 60 2.11 -5.92 -4.48
CA ALA A 60 1.29 -4.69 -4.46
C ALA A 60 -0.07 -4.92 -3.77
N ALA A 61 -0.74 -6.03 -4.09
CA ALA A 61 -1.97 -6.45 -3.43
C ALA A 61 -1.76 -6.69 -1.93
N THR A 62 -0.67 -7.37 -1.58
CA THR A 62 -0.30 -7.60 -0.17
C THR A 62 -0.12 -6.29 0.59
N LEU A 63 0.58 -5.31 0.00
CA LEU A 63 0.80 -4.00 0.60
C LEU A 63 -0.51 -3.23 0.78
N GLY A 64 -1.36 -3.15 -0.26
CA GLY A 64 -2.65 -2.47 -0.19
C GLY A 64 -3.57 -3.08 0.87
N ILE A 65 -3.74 -4.40 0.87
CA ILE A 65 -4.58 -5.11 1.85
C ILE A 65 -4.05 -4.91 3.27
N TYR A 66 -2.72 -4.95 3.44
CA TYR A 66 -2.11 -4.70 4.74
C TYR A 66 -2.43 -3.30 5.24
N ALA A 67 -2.26 -2.28 4.39
CA ALA A 67 -2.55 -0.89 4.72
C ALA A 67 -4.03 -0.69 5.04
N TYR A 68 -4.95 -1.21 4.23
CA TYR A 68 -6.39 -1.16 4.49
C TYR A 68 -6.77 -1.74 5.88
N SER A 69 -6.15 -2.86 6.24
CA SER A 69 -6.45 -3.60 7.47
C SER A 69 -5.77 -3.02 8.72
N ASN A 70 -4.63 -2.35 8.58
CA ASN A 70 -3.76 -1.95 9.71
C ASN A 70 -3.51 -0.44 9.80
N MET A 71 -4.09 0.37 8.91
CA MET A 71 -3.95 1.82 8.94
C MET A 71 -4.33 2.39 10.31
N LYS A 72 -3.45 3.24 10.85
CA LYS A 72 -3.59 3.94 12.12
C LYS A 72 -3.16 5.38 11.95
N THR A 73 -4.02 6.34 12.27
CA THR A 73 -3.74 7.78 12.04
C THR A 73 -2.78 8.38 13.08
N ASP A 74 -2.49 7.65 14.15
CA ASP A 74 -1.51 7.98 15.19
C ASP A 74 -0.18 7.24 15.02
N SER A 75 0.09 6.69 13.83
CA SER A 75 1.31 5.93 13.53
C SER A 75 2.34 6.72 12.73
N LYS A 76 3.61 6.29 12.79
CA LYS A 76 4.70 6.89 12.01
C LYS A 76 4.49 6.84 10.50
N PRO A 77 4.06 5.72 9.89
CA PRO A 77 3.74 5.70 8.46
C PRO A 77 2.65 6.72 8.09
N TRP A 78 1.68 6.96 8.97
CA TRP A 78 0.69 8.02 8.76
C TRP A 78 1.32 9.41 8.78
N GLU A 79 2.08 9.71 9.84
CA GLU A 79 2.80 10.98 9.99
C GLU A 79 3.76 11.25 8.82
N HIS A 80 4.40 10.23 8.26
CA HIS A 80 5.31 10.41 7.12
C HIS A 80 4.58 10.74 5.82
N TYR A 81 3.33 10.32 5.65
CA TYR A 81 2.68 10.33 4.34
C TYR A 81 1.34 11.02 4.25
N PHE A 82 0.71 11.43 5.35
CA PHE A 82 -0.60 12.06 5.34
C PHE A 82 -0.71 13.18 6.37
N ARG A 83 -1.79 13.95 6.30
CA ARG A 83 -2.06 15.03 7.25
C ARG A 83 -2.40 14.46 8.62
N THR A 84 -1.83 15.05 9.68
CA THR A 84 -2.12 14.69 11.09
C THR A 84 -3.11 15.65 11.76
N GLY A 85 -3.34 16.82 11.15
CA GLY A 85 -4.30 17.85 11.59
C GLY A 85 -5.46 18.01 10.64
N ASP A 86 -5.72 19.24 10.20
CA ASP A 86 -6.82 19.55 9.28
C ASP A 86 -6.72 18.74 7.99
N GLY A 87 -7.83 18.09 7.62
CA GLY A 87 -7.90 17.19 6.47
C GLY A 87 -7.37 15.76 6.70
N LYS A 88 -6.94 15.40 7.91
CA LYS A 88 -6.60 14.02 8.28
C LYS A 88 -7.72 13.04 7.95
N ASP A 89 -8.95 13.35 8.32
CA ASP A 89 -10.10 12.43 8.09
C ASP A 89 -10.37 12.25 6.60
N THR A 90 -10.19 13.31 5.80
CA THR A 90 -10.26 13.23 4.34
C THR A 90 -9.15 12.34 3.77
N ASP A 91 -7.91 12.49 4.23
CA ASP A 91 -6.82 11.59 3.82
C ASP A 91 -7.14 10.14 4.21
N TYR A 92 -7.70 9.93 5.40
CA TYR A 92 -8.00 8.61 5.94
C TYR A 92 -9.04 7.91 5.08
N ASP A 93 -10.17 8.57 4.82
CA ASP A 93 -11.25 8.00 4.02
C ASP A 93 -10.80 7.71 2.59
N LYS A 94 -10.01 8.62 1.99
CA LYS A 94 -9.54 8.44 0.61
C LYS A 94 -8.45 7.38 0.47
N ALA A 95 -7.45 7.37 1.35
CA ALA A 95 -6.43 6.34 1.35
C ALA A 95 -7.03 4.95 1.65
N ARG A 96 -7.98 4.87 2.58
CA ARG A 96 -8.72 3.63 2.86
C ARG A 96 -9.47 3.11 1.63
N SER A 97 -10.14 3.99 0.90
CA SER A 97 -10.91 3.63 -0.29
C SER A 97 -10.00 3.18 -1.45
N VAL A 98 -8.85 3.83 -1.62
CA VAL A 98 -7.80 3.39 -2.56
C VAL A 98 -7.34 1.97 -2.23
N TRP A 99 -6.96 1.70 -0.98
CA TRP A 99 -6.42 0.38 -0.64
C TRP A 99 -7.47 -0.73 -0.61
N SER A 100 -8.74 -0.42 -0.27
CA SER A 100 -9.82 -1.40 -0.42
C SER A 100 -10.09 -1.75 -1.89
N MET A 101 -9.84 -0.82 -2.81
CA MET A 101 -9.96 -1.07 -4.24
C MET A 101 -8.86 -2.00 -4.76
N VAL A 102 -7.64 -1.89 -4.21
CA VAL A 102 -6.56 -2.85 -4.48
C VAL A 102 -6.95 -4.26 -4.03
N GLU A 103 -7.51 -4.39 -2.83
CA GLU A 103 -8.03 -5.66 -2.30
C GLU A 103 -9.13 -6.24 -3.20
N SER A 104 -10.14 -5.43 -3.53
CA SER A 104 -11.29 -5.84 -4.34
C SER A 104 -10.87 -6.30 -5.74
N ASN A 105 -9.87 -5.64 -6.32
CA ASN A 105 -9.34 -6.00 -7.64
C ASN A 105 -8.46 -7.27 -7.64
N ASN A 106 -8.17 -7.85 -6.47
CA ASN A 106 -7.54 -9.15 -6.38
C ASN A 106 -8.53 -10.32 -6.57
N ASP A 107 -9.85 -10.08 -6.63
CA ASP A 107 -10.81 -11.06 -7.16
C ASP A 107 -10.86 -10.96 -8.70
N PRO A 108 -10.27 -11.90 -9.46
CA PRO A 108 -10.26 -11.83 -10.92
C PRO A 108 -11.65 -12.11 -11.54
N THR A 109 -12.63 -12.57 -10.76
CA THR A 109 -13.97 -12.88 -11.27
C THR A 109 -14.91 -11.68 -11.23
N ASN A 110 -14.66 -10.72 -10.34
CA ASN A 110 -15.48 -9.52 -10.13
C ASN A 110 -14.62 -8.26 -9.99
N ALA A 111 -13.61 -8.12 -10.86
CA ALA A 111 -12.71 -6.99 -10.79
C ALA A 111 -13.47 -5.66 -11.03
N PRO A 112 -13.42 -4.69 -10.10
CA PRO A 112 -14.15 -3.43 -10.21
C PRO A 112 -13.62 -2.51 -11.32
N TYR A 113 -12.41 -2.77 -11.80
CA TYR A 113 -11.81 -2.10 -12.95
C TYR A 113 -10.84 -3.05 -13.66
N THR A 114 -10.54 -2.74 -14.93
CA THR A 114 -9.59 -3.51 -15.76
C THR A 114 -8.58 -2.56 -16.40
N PHE A 115 -7.40 -3.09 -16.70
CA PHE A 115 -6.32 -2.36 -17.37
C PHE A 115 -5.40 -3.35 -18.08
N SER A 116 -4.61 -2.85 -19.03
CA SER A 116 -3.55 -3.63 -19.68
C SER A 116 -2.18 -3.29 -19.07
N VAL A 117 -1.26 -4.25 -19.15
CA VAL A 117 0.14 -4.04 -18.78
C VAL A 117 0.99 -4.36 -19.99
N ARG A 118 1.77 -3.40 -20.46
CA ARG A 118 2.69 -3.61 -21.58
C ARG A 118 4.13 -3.55 -21.11
N CYS A 119 4.93 -4.51 -21.54
CA CYS A 119 6.36 -4.44 -21.35
C CYS A 119 6.96 -3.53 -22.43
N GLY A 120 7.49 -2.40 -21.98
CA GLY A 120 8.07 -1.37 -22.83
C GLY A 120 9.40 -1.80 -23.44
N LYS A 121 9.69 -1.23 -24.60
CA LYS A 121 10.94 -1.38 -25.33
C LYS A 121 11.76 -0.11 -25.14
N LYS A 122 13.08 -0.18 -25.38
CA LYS A 122 13.96 1.01 -25.35
C LYS A 122 13.55 2.08 -26.37
N THR A 123 12.73 1.72 -27.36
CA THR A 123 12.19 2.61 -28.39
C THR A 123 10.94 3.38 -27.94
N ASP A 124 10.29 2.98 -26.85
CA ASP A 124 9.13 3.69 -26.30
C ASP A 124 9.56 5.04 -25.74
N LYS A 125 8.90 6.13 -26.16
CA LYS A 125 9.28 7.51 -25.80
C LYS A 125 9.39 7.69 -24.28
N SER A 126 8.46 7.13 -23.52
CA SER A 126 8.41 7.20 -22.06
C SER A 126 9.53 6.40 -21.38
N CYS A 127 10.06 5.37 -22.03
CA CYS A 127 11.16 4.54 -21.52
C CYS A 127 12.56 4.93 -22.06
N LYS A 128 12.62 5.78 -23.11
CA LYS A 128 13.87 6.12 -23.84
C LYS A 128 14.98 6.70 -22.98
N SER A 129 14.63 7.44 -21.92
CA SER A 129 15.62 8.04 -21.02
C SER A 129 16.33 7.00 -20.16
N GLY A 130 15.79 5.78 -20.05
CA GLY A 130 16.27 4.76 -19.13
C GLY A 130 16.18 5.18 -17.65
N LYS A 131 15.33 6.18 -17.34
CA LYS A 131 15.17 6.75 -15.99
C LYS A 131 13.82 6.40 -15.33
N SER A 132 12.89 5.83 -16.08
CA SER A 132 11.58 5.40 -15.55
C SER A 132 11.54 3.88 -15.47
N VAL A 133 10.94 3.39 -14.40
CA VAL A 133 10.61 1.97 -14.18
C VAL A 133 9.20 1.65 -14.66
N GLY A 134 8.26 2.59 -14.56
CA GLY A 134 6.90 2.48 -15.05
C GLY A 134 6.36 3.85 -15.48
N VAL A 135 5.30 3.82 -16.29
CA VAL A 135 4.45 4.97 -16.62
C VAL A 135 3.03 4.46 -16.82
N THR A 136 2.04 5.18 -16.32
CA THR A 136 0.63 4.82 -16.46
C THR A 136 -0.13 5.85 -17.31
N ASP A 137 -0.98 5.38 -18.23
CA ASP A 137 -1.95 6.22 -18.92
C ASP A 137 -3.13 6.55 -17.99
N SER A 138 -3.04 7.70 -17.34
CA SER A 138 -4.03 8.19 -16.36
C SER A 138 -5.28 8.79 -17.00
N LYS A 139 -5.42 8.79 -18.34
CA LYS A 139 -6.61 9.33 -19.00
C LYS A 139 -7.85 8.49 -18.72
N PRO A 140 -9.04 9.11 -18.61
CA PRO A 140 -10.30 8.38 -18.68
C PRO A 140 -10.36 7.49 -19.92
N GLN A 141 -10.97 6.32 -19.78
CA GLN A 141 -11.13 5.35 -20.86
C GLN A 141 -11.94 5.94 -22.03
N ASP A 142 -11.42 5.91 -23.26
CA ASP A 142 -12.14 6.30 -24.46
C ASP A 142 -12.40 5.09 -25.39
N GLY A 143 -13.67 4.72 -25.53
CA GLY A 143 -14.05 3.50 -26.27
C GLY A 143 -13.62 2.21 -25.57
N ASN A 144 -13.23 1.20 -26.34
CA ASN A 144 -13.05 -0.18 -25.84
C ASN A 144 -11.59 -0.56 -25.52
N THR A 145 -10.62 0.33 -25.77
CA THR A 145 -9.19 0.03 -25.61
C THR A 145 -8.74 0.30 -24.19
N LEU A 146 -8.52 -0.74 -23.38
CA LEU A 146 -8.10 -0.57 -21.99
C LEU A 146 -6.86 0.35 -21.86
N ARG A 147 -6.94 1.29 -20.93
CA ARG A 147 -5.79 2.08 -20.48
C ARG A 147 -4.67 1.18 -19.96
N GLU A 148 -3.44 1.63 -20.18
CA GLU A 148 -2.24 0.80 -20.06
C GLU A 148 -1.30 1.31 -18.97
N MET A 149 -0.71 0.37 -18.23
CA MET A 149 0.54 0.58 -17.50
C MET A 149 1.71 0.10 -18.38
N LEU A 150 2.59 1.01 -18.76
CA LEU A 150 3.81 0.73 -19.50
C LEU A 150 4.96 0.48 -18.52
N ILE A 151 5.44 -0.76 -18.44
CA ILE A 151 6.56 -1.13 -17.57
C ILE A 151 7.85 -1.10 -18.36
N CYS A 152 8.76 -0.19 -18.01
CA CYS A 152 9.96 0.08 -18.79
C CYS A 152 11.07 -0.97 -18.53
N PRO A 153 12.01 -1.16 -19.47
CA PRO A 153 13.10 -2.13 -19.32
C PRO A 153 13.93 -1.98 -18.03
N LEU A 154 13.99 -0.78 -17.44
CA LEU A 154 14.69 -0.55 -16.18
C LEU A 154 14.10 -1.42 -15.05
N PHE A 155 12.77 -1.56 -14.98
CA PHE A 155 12.07 -2.36 -13.98
C PHE A 155 12.56 -3.82 -13.93
N PHE A 156 12.97 -4.36 -15.07
CA PHE A 156 13.36 -5.77 -15.19
C PHE A 156 14.83 -6.02 -14.93
N LYS A 157 15.65 -4.97 -14.76
CA LYS A 157 17.07 -5.17 -14.51
C LYS A 157 17.34 -5.60 -13.07
N ASP A 158 18.33 -6.47 -12.92
CA ASP A 158 18.82 -6.94 -11.62
C ASP A 158 19.52 -5.83 -10.80
N ASP A 159 19.84 -4.69 -11.42
CA ASP A 159 20.50 -3.54 -10.79
C ASP A 159 19.57 -2.30 -10.67
N SER A 160 18.25 -2.47 -10.87
CA SER A 160 17.30 -1.37 -10.69
C SER A 160 17.08 -1.07 -9.21
N LYS A 161 17.46 0.13 -8.79
CA LYS A 161 17.37 0.55 -7.38
C LYS A 161 15.96 0.47 -6.82
N GLU A 162 14.94 0.66 -7.65
CA GLU A 162 13.54 0.74 -7.23
C GLU A 162 12.85 -0.63 -7.24
N THR A 163 13.35 -1.61 -8.01
CA THR A 163 12.58 -2.82 -8.37
C THR A 163 13.39 -4.12 -8.36
N THR A 164 14.62 -4.09 -7.84
CA THR A 164 15.50 -5.28 -7.79
C THR A 164 14.89 -6.38 -6.91
N HIS A 165 14.14 -6.04 -5.86
CA HIS A 165 13.65 -7.02 -4.91
C HIS A 165 12.14 -7.26 -5.01
N ASN A 166 11.73 -8.46 -4.65
CA ASN A 166 10.35 -8.76 -4.29
C ASN A 166 10.19 -8.60 -2.77
N LEU A 167 8.95 -8.52 -2.29
CA LEU A 167 8.65 -8.31 -0.87
C LEU A 167 9.19 -9.44 0.04
N ASP A 168 9.31 -10.65 -0.50
CA ASP A 168 9.84 -11.85 0.18
C ASP A 168 11.34 -12.08 -0.03
N PHE A 169 12.07 -11.14 -0.65
CA PHE A 169 13.51 -11.26 -0.90
C PHE A 169 14.32 -11.40 0.40
N ARG A 170 13.93 -10.67 1.46
CA ARG A 170 14.48 -10.82 2.81
C ARG A 170 13.38 -11.27 3.76
N LYS A 171 13.79 -11.84 4.89
CA LYS A 171 12.86 -12.26 5.93
C LYS A 171 12.63 -11.15 6.96
N PHE A 172 11.48 -11.20 7.61
CA PHE A 172 11.20 -10.40 8.82
C PHE A 172 11.60 -11.19 10.06
N GLU A 173 12.91 -11.39 10.20
CA GLU A 173 13.50 -12.10 11.35
C GLU A 173 14.50 -11.18 12.06
N LYS A 174 14.73 -11.40 13.36
CA LYS A 174 15.82 -10.72 14.06
C LYS A 174 17.14 -11.03 13.34
N PRO A 175 17.91 -10.00 12.91
CA PRO A 175 19.16 -10.23 12.20
C PRO A 175 20.12 -11.04 13.07
N LYS A 176 20.72 -12.08 12.48
CA LYS A 176 21.81 -12.82 13.13
C LYS A 176 23.10 -12.04 12.97
N ARG A 177 23.99 -12.11 13.97
CA ARG A 177 25.29 -11.41 13.93
C ARG A 177 26.03 -11.79 12.65
N GLY A 178 26.31 -10.79 11.79
CA GLY A 178 27.01 -10.99 10.51
C GLY A 178 26.12 -11.44 9.33
N GLN A 179 24.79 -11.30 9.42
CA GLN A 179 23.86 -11.58 8.31
C GLN A 179 22.96 -10.38 8.00
N ASP A 180 23.01 -9.92 6.74
CA ASP A 180 22.16 -8.84 6.20
C ASP A 180 20.91 -9.39 5.48
N ASN A 181 20.45 -10.58 5.88
CA ASN A 181 19.33 -11.29 5.22
C ASN A 181 17.94 -10.90 5.75
N SER A 182 17.85 -9.85 6.55
CA SER A 182 16.61 -9.38 7.16
C SER A 182 16.23 -7.98 6.71
N TRP A 183 14.94 -7.77 6.47
CA TRP A 183 14.37 -6.42 6.29
C TRP A 183 14.56 -5.57 7.55
N CYS A 184 14.64 -6.20 8.72
CA CYS A 184 14.71 -5.53 10.01
C CYS A 184 16.14 -5.24 10.48
N ALA A 185 17.16 -5.49 9.66
CA ALA A 185 18.54 -5.21 10.06
C ALA A 185 18.78 -3.69 10.27
N PRO A 186 19.37 -3.28 11.41
CA PRO A 186 19.67 -1.86 11.68
C PRO A 186 20.58 -1.25 10.60
N GLY A 187 20.31 0.00 10.21
CA GLY A 187 21.15 0.74 9.26
C GLY A 187 20.94 0.36 7.78
N ASN A 188 20.02 -0.55 7.47
CA ASN A 188 19.55 -0.70 6.09
C ASN A 188 18.78 0.56 5.68
N ASN A 189 19.34 1.31 4.75
CA ASN A 189 18.66 2.44 4.13
C ASN A 189 17.89 1.94 2.91
N PHE A 190 16.57 2.14 2.91
CA PHE A 190 15.70 1.77 1.79
C PHE A 190 15.30 3.00 1.00
N ILE A 191 16.28 3.85 0.68
CA ILE A 191 16.06 5.19 0.11
C ILE A 191 15.23 5.20 -1.20
N TRP A 192 15.12 4.05 -1.88
CA TRP A 192 14.39 3.87 -3.14
C TRP A 192 13.20 2.91 -3.05
N TYR A 193 12.85 2.42 -1.86
CA TYR A 193 11.82 1.39 -1.70
C TYR A 193 11.94 0.29 -2.74
N GLU A 194 13.07 -0.44 -2.69
CA GLU A 194 13.63 -1.34 -3.72
C GLU A 194 12.78 -2.59 -4.06
N VAL A 195 11.45 -2.49 -3.94
CA VAL A 195 10.46 -3.55 -4.01
C VAL A 195 9.56 -3.35 -5.23
N ALA A 196 9.57 -4.30 -6.16
CA ALA A 196 8.75 -4.25 -7.38
C ALA A 196 7.26 -4.02 -7.11
N GLY A 197 6.72 -4.62 -6.03
CA GLY A 197 5.33 -4.41 -5.63
C GLY A 197 5.00 -2.99 -5.16
N HIS A 198 5.96 -2.25 -4.61
CA HIS A 198 5.77 -0.83 -4.28
C HIS A 198 5.60 0.00 -5.55
N THR A 199 6.50 -0.16 -6.53
CA THR A 199 6.39 0.52 -7.82
C THR A 199 5.09 0.18 -8.55
N LEU A 200 4.68 -1.09 -8.58
CA LEU A 200 3.42 -1.45 -9.23
C LEU A 200 2.20 -0.90 -8.49
N LEU A 201 2.22 -0.84 -7.15
CA LEU A 201 1.17 -0.18 -6.39
C LEU A 201 1.08 1.30 -6.74
N HIS A 202 2.21 2.01 -6.76
CA HIS A 202 2.30 3.41 -7.20
C HIS A 202 1.69 3.60 -8.59
N GLU A 203 2.12 2.82 -9.58
CA GLU A 203 1.63 2.97 -10.95
C GLU A 203 0.13 2.65 -11.07
N MET A 204 -0.36 1.65 -10.33
CA MET A 204 -1.78 1.34 -10.30
C MET A 204 -2.64 2.51 -9.82
N THR A 205 -2.16 3.35 -8.89
CA THR A 205 -2.97 4.47 -8.38
C THR A 205 -3.14 5.58 -9.40
N HIS A 206 -2.28 5.69 -10.41
CA HIS A 206 -2.43 6.64 -11.51
C HIS A 206 -3.58 6.30 -12.46
N LEU A 207 -4.07 5.05 -12.49
CA LEU A 207 -5.16 4.67 -13.41
C LEU A 207 -6.45 5.41 -13.06
N ASN A 208 -7.04 6.12 -14.04
CA ASN A 208 -8.35 6.76 -13.85
C ASN A 208 -9.41 5.78 -13.36
N ALA A 209 -9.53 4.63 -14.01
CA ALA A 209 -10.53 3.62 -13.66
C ALA A 209 -10.36 3.08 -12.23
N PHE A 210 -9.11 3.01 -11.74
CA PHE A 210 -8.85 2.66 -10.35
C PHE A 210 -9.34 3.74 -9.39
N GLY A 211 -8.95 5.00 -9.64
CA GLY A 211 -9.35 6.14 -8.81
C GLY A 211 -10.87 6.34 -8.79
N GLU A 212 -11.51 6.20 -9.95
CA GLU A 212 -12.96 6.30 -10.12
C GLU A 212 -13.68 5.21 -9.32
N ALA A 213 -13.25 3.95 -9.46
CA ALA A 213 -13.78 2.85 -8.68
C ALA A 213 -13.57 3.03 -7.17
N ALA A 214 -12.43 3.61 -6.78
CA ALA A 214 -12.11 3.97 -5.39
C ALA A 214 -12.83 5.25 -4.90
N GLY A 215 -13.64 5.92 -5.70
CA GLY A 215 -14.32 7.16 -5.32
C GLY A 215 -13.37 8.32 -5.01
N VAL A 216 -12.18 8.32 -5.61
CA VAL A 216 -11.26 9.47 -5.59
C VAL A 216 -11.93 10.62 -6.36
N PRO A 217 -11.97 11.85 -5.83
CA PRO A 217 -12.54 12.98 -6.56
C PRO A 217 -11.80 13.24 -7.87
N GLU A 218 -12.57 13.55 -8.91
CA GLU A 218 -12.01 14.01 -10.18
C GLU A 218 -11.20 15.30 -9.96
N HIS A 219 -10.04 15.39 -10.60
CA HIS A 219 -9.19 16.57 -10.60
C HIS A 219 -8.47 16.71 -11.93
N LYS A 220 -7.85 17.87 -12.14
CA LYS A 220 -7.09 18.14 -13.34
C LYS A 220 -5.68 17.57 -13.17
N ASP A 221 -5.27 16.68 -14.08
CA ASP A 221 -3.92 16.13 -14.15
C ASP A 221 -2.89 17.25 -14.19
N SER A 222 -1.87 17.14 -13.34
CA SER A 222 -0.88 18.19 -13.11
C SER A 222 0.04 18.48 -14.32
N LYS A 223 0.18 17.53 -15.25
CA LYS A 223 1.13 17.58 -16.37
C LYS A 223 0.46 17.88 -17.71
N GLU A 224 -0.64 17.19 -18.00
CA GLU A 224 -1.34 17.24 -19.29
C GLU A 224 -2.67 18.01 -19.24
N GLY A 225 -3.23 18.24 -18.05
CA GLY A 225 -4.37 19.12 -17.86
C GLY A 225 -5.74 18.56 -18.26
N PHE A 226 -5.87 17.25 -18.45
CA PHE A 226 -7.17 16.57 -18.58
C PHE A 226 -7.75 16.22 -17.20
N MET A 227 -9.04 15.91 -17.14
CA MET A 227 -9.67 15.48 -15.89
C MET A 227 -9.45 13.99 -15.65
N THR A 228 -9.09 13.61 -14.42
CA THR A 228 -8.83 12.23 -14.02
C THR A 228 -9.18 12.01 -12.55
N HIS A 229 -9.45 10.75 -12.22
CA HIS A 229 -9.55 10.27 -10.85
C HIS A 229 -8.24 9.62 -10.37
N GLY A 230 -7.28 9.37 -11.26
CA GLY A 230 -5.98 8.78 -10.93
C GLY A 230 -5.09 9.74 -10.16
N THR A 231 -4.14 9.23 -9.39
CA THR A 231 -3.18 10.06 -8.64
C THR A 231 -2.19 10.78 -9.55
N ASP A 232 -1.49 11.78 -9.01
CA ASP A 232 -0.37 12.47 -9.63
C ASP A 232 0.97 12.07 -8.98
N ASP A 233 2.07 12.45 -9.62
CA ASP A 233 3.42 12.42 -9.03
C ASP A 233 3.78 13.79 -8.47
N VAL A 234 4.20 13.83 -7.21
CA VAL A 234 4.88 15.00 -6.68
C VAL A 234 6.32 15.09 -7.21
N GLY A 235 6.63 16.20 -7.88
CA GLY A 235 7.97 16.53 -8.36
C GLY A 235 8.59 17.69 -7.58
N GLY A 236 9.92 17.84 -7.67
CA GLY A 236 10.62 19.04 -7.19
C GLY A 236 10.89 19.13 -5.69
N LEU A 237 10.44 18.15 -4.88
CA LEU A 237 10.65 18.12 -3.43
C LEU A 237 11.76 17.14 -3.03
N GLY A 238 13.02 17.45 -3.33
CA GLY A 238 14.16 16.61 -2.94
C GLY A 238 14.64 15.65 -4.04
N ASN A 239 15.31 14.56 -3.62
CA ASN A 239 16.22 13.81 -4.49
C ASN A 239 15.66 12.44 -4.92
N SER A 240 14.53 12.01 -4.35
CA SER A 240 13.85 10.76 -4.63
C SER A 240 12.34 10.91 -4.43
N TYR A 241 11.53 10.04 -5.05
CA TYR A 241 10.08 10.05 -4.86
C TYR A 241 9.67 9.85 -3.39
N PRO A 242 10.25 8.90 -2.63
CA PRO A 242 9.96 8.75 -1.20
C PRO A 242 10.15 10.02 -0.39
N VAL A 243 11.28 10.71 -0.61
CA VAL A 243 11.60 11.97 0.07
C VAL A 243 10.63 13.07 -0.33
N ALA A 244 10.25 13.12 -1.61
CA ALA A 244 9.28 14.10 -2.11
C ALA A 244 7.89 13.89 -1.53
N ALA A 245 7.44 12.65 -1.40
CA ALA A 245 6.18 12.29 -0.77
C ALA A 245 6.14 12.67 0.73
N ARG A 246 7.23 12.40 1.48
CA ARG A 246 7.32 12.80 2.89
C ARG A 246 7.32 14.32 3.04
N LYS A 247 8.08 15.03 2.21
CA LYS A 247 8.08 16.50 2.20
C LYS A 247 6.74 17.09 1.83
N LEU A 248 5.99 16.47 0.91
CA LEU A 248 4.63 16.90 0.60
C LEU A 248 3.74 16.81 1.83
N ALA A 249 3.76 15.69 2.55
CA ALA A 249 3.00 15.53 3.77
C ALA A 249 3.39 16.58 4.83
N GLU A 250 4.68 16.83 5.02
CA GLU A 250 5.17 17.85 5.95
C GLU A 250 4.66 19.26 5.62
N ILE A 251 4.64 19.65 4.33
CA ILE A 251 4.15 20.96 3.88
C ILE A 251 2.68 21.12 4.30
N TRP A 252 1.86 20.13 4.01
CA TRP A 252 0.44 20.12 4.38
C TRP A 252 0.20 20.09 5.89
N GLN A 253 1.03 19.35 6.65
CA GLN A 253 0.94 19.32 8.12
C GLN A 253 1.29 20.66 8.76
N LYS A 254 2.14 21.46 8.10
CA LYS A 254 2.55 22.80 8.57
C LYS A 254 1.61 23.90 8.09
N GLY A 255 0.61 23.61 7.26
CA GLY A 255 -0.25 24.61 6.64
C GLY A 255 0.52 25.51 5.65
N GLN A 256 1.55 24.95 5.00
CA GLN A 256 2.46 25.66 4.09
C GLN A 256 2.17 25.36 2.61
N GLU A 257 1.09 24.64 2.33
CA GLU A 257 0.64 24.37 0.98
C GLU A 257 0.22 25.66 0.25
N GLU A 258 0.51 25.71 -1.05
CA GLU A 258 -0.01 26.74 -1.94
C GLU A 258 -1.33 26.26 -2.57
N GLU A 259 -2.14 27.20 -3.05
CA GLU A 259 -3.35 26.86 -3.80
C GLU A 259 -3.01 25.97 -5.00
N GLY A 260 -3.74 24.85 -5.13
CA GLY A 260 -3.50 23.88 -6.20
C GLY A 260 -2.38 22.89 -5.93
N THR A 261 -1.73 22.94 -4.76
CA THR A 261 -0.81 21.87 -4.33
C THR A 261 -1.56 20.53 -4.27
N LEU A 262 -0.90 19.47 -4.73
CA LEU A 262 -1.42 18.10 -4.66
C LEU A 262 -1.64 17.70 -3.20
N LYS A 263 -2.82 17.19 -2.82
CA LYS A 263 -3.02 16.67 -1.47
C LYS A 263 -2.28 15.33 -1.30
N PRO A 264 -1.86 14.95 -0.08
CA PRO A 264 -1.12 13.70 0.11
C PRO A 264 -1.85 12.45 -0.40
N TYR A 265 -3.17 12.33 -0.20
CA TYR A 265 -3.94 11.20 -0.75
C TYR A 265 -4.02 11.17 -2.29
N GLN A 266 -3.69 12.27 -2.98
CA GLN A 266 -3.68 12.37 -4.43
C GLN A 266 -2.29 12.07 -5.02
N ASN A 267 -1.26 11.90 -4.19
CA ASN A 267 0.08 11.52 -4.65
C ASN A 267 0.27 10.00 -4.60
N ALA A 268 0.67 9.42 -5.73
CA ALA A 268 0.87 7.97 -5.85
C ALA A 268 1.86 7.43 -4.81
N GLU A 269 2.98 8.13 -4.65
CA GLU A 269 4.05 7.74 -3.75
C GLU A 269 3.67 7.86 -2.26
N ASN A 270 2.79 8.79 -1.89
CA ASN A 270 2.28 8.86 -0.50
C ASN A 270 1.48 7.60 -0.16
N LEU A 271 0.65 7.11 -1.09
CA LEU A 271 -0.16 5.91 -0.89
C LEU A 271 0.69 4.64 -0.89
N ALA A 272 1.62 4.50 -1.84
CA ALA A 272 2.48 3.34 -1.96
C ALA A 272 3.52 3.27 -0.84
N GLY A 273 4.17 4.39 -0.53
CA GLY A 273 5.17 4.51 0.52
C GLY A 273 4.60 4.21 1.91
N ALA A 274 3.41 4.74 2.23
CA ALA A 274 2.75 4.45 3.50
C ALA A 274 2.40 2.96 3.64
N ALA A 275 1.86 2.35 2.59
CA ALA A 275 1.51 0.92 2.58
C ALA A 275 2.74 0.03 2.83
N LEU A 276 3.87 0.35 2.19
CA LEU A 276 5.12 -0.34 2.40
C LEU A 276 5.68 -0.12 3.81
N GLU A 277 5.64 1.12 4.33
CA GLU A 277 6.19 1.42 5.64
C GLU A 277 5.38 0.78 6.78
N TRP A 278 4.04 0.77 6.72
CA TRP A 278 3.23 -0.04 7.66
C TRP A 278 3.60 -1.52 7.60
N TYR A 279 3.69 -2.09 6.40
CA TYR A 279 4.01 -3.50 6.24
C TYR A 279 5.38 -3.84 6.85
N MET A 280 6.40 -3.06 6.54
CA MET A 280 7.77 -3.28 7.03
C MET A 280 7.86 -3.10 8.55
N MET A 281 7.36 -1.97 9.07
CA MET A 281 7.47 -1.63 10.50
C MET A 281 6.75 -2.65 11.38
N ASP A 282 5.52 -3.04 11.02
CA ASP A 282 4.75 -4.00 11.81
C ASP A 282 5.36 -5.40 11.78
N ASN A 283 5.81 -5.87 10.61
CA ASN A 283 6.46 -7.19 10.53
C ASN A 283 7.79 -7.20 11.29
N CYS A 284 8.54 -6.10 11.28
CA CYS A 284 9.73 -5.97 12.10
C CYS A 284 9.44 -5.93 13.61
N ALA A 285 8.40 -5.23 14.03
CA ALA A 285 7.93 -5.27 15.42
C ALA A 285 7.52 -6.70 15.85
N LYS A 286 6.77 -7.41 15.01
CA LYS A 286 6.38 -8.82 15.24
C LYS A 286 7.58 -9.77 15.31
N SER A 287 8.67 -9.46 14.60
CA SER A 287 9.92 -10.24 14.67
C SER A 287 10.75 -10.02 15.94
N GLY A 288 10.31 -9.10 16.82
CA GLY A 288 11.05 -8.70 18.02
C GLY A 288 12.21 -7.74 17.73
N ASN A 289 12.20 -7.08 16.57
CA ASN A 289 13.19 -6.08 16.18
C ASN A 289 12.51 -4.85 15.53
N PRO A 290 11.73 -4.07 16.30
CA PRO A 290 11.01 -2.92 15.76
C PRO A 290 11.99 -1.89 15.16
N ILE A 291 11.59 -1.32 14.02
CA ILE A 291 12.22 -0.13 13.44
C ILE A 291 11.30 1.07 13.68
N SER A 292 11.88 2.25 13.89
CA SER A 292 11.11 3.48 14.14
C SER A 292 10.63 4.16 12.86
N GLU A 293 11.33 3.91 11.75
CA GLU A 293 11.04 4.41 10.41
C GLU A 293 11.89 3.65 9.38
N ILE A 294 11.51 3.79 8.11
CA ILE A 294 12.41 3.49 6.99
C ILE A 294 13.29 4.73 6.71
N PRO A 295 14.64 4.63 6.76
CA PRO A 295 15.52 5.74 6.45
C PRO A 295 15.50 6.05 4.95
N LEU A 296 15.35 7.34 4.61
CA LEU A 296 15.34 7.89 3.25
C LEU A 296 16.50 8.84 2.97
#